data_AF-A0A940K8P3-F1
#
_entry.id   AF-A0A940K8P3-F1
#
_cell.length_a   1.000
_cell.length_b   1.000
_cell.length_c   1.000
_cell.angle_alpha   90.00
_cell.angle_beta   90.00
_cell.angle_gamma   90.00
#
_symmetry.space_group_name_H-M   'P 1'
#
loop_
_entity.id
_entity.type
_entity.pdbx_description
1 polymer ?
#
loop_
_entity_poly.entity_id
_entity_poly.type
_entity_poly.pdbx_seq_one_letter_code
_entity_poly.pdbx_strand_id
1 'polypeptide(L)' 'MRGQPEMIAPEVIDCIACGRSPRVDELFRVADHIWQDIHGSRSVFAWDELPDDSSERRMILRAAHAALLGNST' A
#
# COMPACT_ATOMS: atom_id res chain seq x y z
N MET A 1 -0.94 -1.05 23.32
CA MET A 1 -1.93 -1.86 22.57
C MET A 1 -1.35 -2.05 21.17
N ARG A 2 -0.97 -3.28 20.80
CA ARG A 2 -0.59 -3.57 19.41
C ARG A 2 -1.91 -3.66 18.65
N GLY A 3 -2.25 -2.63 17.87
CA GLY A 3 -3.36 -2.74 16.93
C GLY A 3 -3.08 -3.95 16.05
N GLN A 4 -4.08 -4.81 15.85
CA GLN A 4 -3.99 -5.78 14.76
C GLN A 4 -3.58 -5.00 13.50
N PRO A 5 -2.66 -5.52 12.66
CA PRO A 5 -2.58 -5.01 11.31
C PRO A 5 -4.00 -5.13 10.76
N GLU A 6 -4.66 -4.00 10.52
CA GLU A 6 -5.92 -4.06 9.80
C GLU A 6 -5.58 -4.74 8.49
N MET A 7 -6.23 -5.87 8.22
CA MET A 7 -5.97 -6.72 7.07
C MET A 7 -6.22 -5.97 5.74
N ILE A 8 -6.83 -4.78 5.83
CA ILE A 8 -7.17 -3.88 4.74
C ILE A 8 -6.90 -2.45 5.23
N ALA A 9 -6.06 -1.69 4.52
CA ALA A 9 -5.81 -0.29 4.84
C ALA A 9 -7.10 0.56 4.71
N PRO A 10 -7.40 1.47 5.66
CA PRO A 10 -8.60 2.32 5.64
C PRO A 10 -8.77 3.10 4.33
N GLU A 11 -7.67 3.56 3.75
CA GLU A 11 -7.67 4.30 2.49
C GLU A 11 -8.24 3.47 1.33
N VAL A 12 -8.03 2.16 1.34
CA VAL A 12 -8.59 1.23 0.35
C VAL A 12 -10.11 1.15 0.50
N ILE A 13 -10.61 1.02 1.74
CA ILE A 13 -12.04 0.97 2.02
C ILE A 13 -12.71 2.26 1.56
N ASP A 14 -12.13 3.42 1.90
CA ASP A 14 -12.68 4.72 1.53
C ASP A 14 -12.65 4.99 0.03
N CYS A 15 -11.57 4.61 -0.68
CA CYS A 15 -11.49 4.79 -2.12
C CYS A 15 -12.55 3.96 -2.86
N ILE A 16 -12.70 2.70 -2.49
CA ILE A 16 -13.69 1.78 -3.09
C ILE A 16 -15.11 2.23 -2.73
N ALA A 17 -15.39 2.51 -1.45
CA ALA A 17 -16.74 2.85 -1.00
C ALA A 17 -17.25 4.18 -1.57
N CYS A 18 -16.35 5.17 -1.73
CA CYS A 18 -16.73 6.50 -2.24
C CYS A 18 -16.53 6.66 -3.75
N GLY A 19 -15.97 5.67 -4.44
CA GLY A 19 -15.64 5.76 -5.87
C GLY A 19 -14.69 6.93 -6.18
N ARG A 20 -13.81 7.30 -5.24
CA ARG A 20 -12.90 8.44 -5.37
C ARG A 20 -11.54 8.00 -5.86
N SER A 21 -10.83 8.89 -6.55
CA SER A 21 -9.42 8.64 -6.87
C SER A 21 -8.55 8.73 -5.60
N PRO A 22 -7.56 7.82 -5.46
CA PRO A 22 -6.63 7.86 -4.34
C PRO A 22 -5.69 9.06 -4.44
N ARG A 23 -5.28 9.59 -3.28
CA ARG A 23 -4.21 10.58 -3.20
C ARG A 23 -2.83 9.90 -3.22
N VAL A 24 -1.81 10.68 -3.54
CA VAL A 24 -0.42 10.19 -3.61
C VAL A 24 0.08 9.70 -2.25
N ASP A 25 -0.26 10.38 -1.15
CA ASP A 25 0.12 9.97 0.20
C ASP A 25 -0.57 8.67 0.63
N GLU A 26 -1.85 8.49 0.27
CA GLU A 26 -2.60 7.25 0.50
C GLU A 26 -2.01 6.07 -0.27
N LEU A 27 -1.59 6.31 -1.53
CA LEU A 27 -0.87 5.32 -2.32
C LEU A 27 0.41 4.85 -1.63
N PHE A 28 1.21 5.76 -1.09
CA PHE A 28 2.45 5.41 -0.38
C PHE A 28 2.18 4.65 0.94
N ARG A 29 1.12 4.99 1.68
CA ARG A 29 0.75 4.25 2.90
C ARG A 29 0.31 2.83 2.59
N VAL A 30 -0.52 2.64 1.56
CA VAL A 30 -0.94 1.30 1.13
C VAL A 30 0.25 0.50 0.59
N ALA A 31 1.17 1.14 -0.12
CA ALA A 31 2.40 0.51 -0.59
C ALA A 31 3.30 0.04 0.56
N ASP A 32 3.49 0.86 1.60
CA ASP A 32 4.22 0.46 2.81
C ASP A 32 3.51 -0.70 3.51
N HIS A 33 2.18 -0.66 3.64
CA HIS A 33 1.41 -1.75 4.23
C HIS A 33 1.59 -3.09 3.47
N ILE A 34 1.45 -3.08 2.14
CA ILE A 34 1.69 -4.24 1.28
C ILE A 34 3.13 -4.75 1.42
N TRP A 35 4.10 -3.83 1.52
CA TRP A 35 5.49 -4.20 1.74
C TRP A 35 5.70 -4.95 3.05
N GLN A 36 5.15 -4.43 4.16
CA GLN A 36 5.22 -5.08 5.47
C GLN A 36 4.56 -6.46 5.46
N ASP A 37 3.44 -6.62 4.75
CA ASP A 37 2.74 -7.90 4.62
C ASP A 37 3.57 -8.95 3.84
N ILE A 38 4.23 -8.55 2.75
CA ILE A 38 5.04 -9.45 1.92
C ILE A 38 6.35 -9.82 2.63
N HIS A 39 7.00 -8.85 3.29
CA HIS A 39 8.34 -9.01 3.85
C HIS A 39 8.36 -9.36 5.34
N GLY A 40 7.20 -9.35 5.99
CA GLY A 40 7.06 -9.71 7.40
C GLY A 40 7.88 -8.81 8.31
N SER A 41 8.65 -9.39 9.23
CA SER A 41 9.39 -8.67 10.29
C SER A 41 10.64 -7.90 9.81
N ARG A 42 10.75 -7.61 8.51
CA ARG A 42 11.86 -6.83 7.98
C ARG A 42 11.74 -5.39 8.48
N SER A 43 12.88 -4.71 8.64
CA SER A 43 12.92 -3.34 9.16
C SER A 43 11.95 -2.43 8.41
N VAL A 44 11.15 -1.64 9.13
CA VAL A 44 10.21 -0.67 8.54
C VAL A 44 10.94 0.34 7.63
N PHE A 45 12.21 0.61 7.94
CA PHE A 45 13.09 1.49 7.15
C PHE A 45 13.50 0.90 5.80
N ALA A 46 13.33 -0.41 5.58
CA ALA A 46 13.76 -1.07 4.35
C ALA A 46 12.95 -0.61 3.11
N TRP A 47 11.72 -0.13 3.30
CA TRP A 47 10.93 0.46 2.23
C TRP A 47 11.52 1.79 1.75
N ASP A 48 11.89 2.66 2.70
CA ASP A 48 12.49 3.98 2.40
C ASP A 48 13.92 3.86 1.84
N GLU A 49 14.60 2.74 2.12
CA GLU A 49 15.92 2.43 1.57
C GLU A 49 15.89 1.87 0.14
N LEU A 50 14.71 1.50 -0.39
CA LEU A 50 14.61 1.05 -1.77
C LEU A 50 14.88 2.20 -2.74
N PRO A 51 15.79 2.03 -3.72
CA PRO A 51 15.98 3.01 -4.77
C PRO A 51 14.67 3.29 -5.50
N ASP A 52 14.45 4.55 -5.89
CA ASP A 52 13.25 4.97 -6.60
C ASP A 52 12.99 4.16 -7.88
N ASP A 53 14.07 3.73 -8.55
CA ASP A 53 14.03 2.94 -9.79
C ASP A 53 14.01 1.42 -9.55
N SER A 54 13.87 0.95 -8.30
CA SER A 54 13.79 -0.49 -8.06
C SER A 54 12.51 -1.08 -8.70
N SER A 55 12.67 -2.21 -9.38
CA SER A 55 11.54 -2.93 -9.99
C SER A 55 10.52 -3.37 -8.94
N GLU A 56 11.00 -3.72 -7.76
CA GLU A 56 10.21 -4.10 -6.58
C GLU A 56 9.34 -2.95 -6.07
N ARG A 57 9.92 -1.77 -5.84
CA ARG A 57 9.16 -0.58 -5.43
C ARG A 57 8.08 -0.21 -6.44
N ARG A 58 8.40 -0.27 -7.73
CA ARG A 58 7.40 -0.06 -8.80
C ARG A 58 6.29 -1.11 -8.80
N MET A 59 6.61 -2.37 -8.52
CA MET A 59 5.61 -3.44 -8.45
C MET A 59 4.65 -3.22 -7.27
N ILE A 60 5.17 -2.85 -6.11
CA ILE A 60 4.37 -2.61 -4.90
C ILE A 60 3.49 -1.36 -5.06
N LEU A 61 4.02 -0.29 -5.64
CA LEU A 61 3.22 0.90 -5.97
C LEU A 61 2.07 0.58 -6.94
N ARG A 62 2.30 -0.30 -7.93
CA ARG A 62 1.24 -0.75 -8.83
C ARG A 62 0.19 -1.59 -8.11
N ALA A 63 0.61 -2.47 -7.21
CA ALA A 63 -0.31 -3.27 -6.39
C ALA A 63 -1.17 -2.37 -5.49
N ALA A 64 -0.57 -1.39 -4.83
CA ALA A 64 -1.26 -0.41 -4.00
C ALA A 64 -2.29 0.41 -4.81
N HIS A 65 -1.90 0.86 -6.00
CA HIS A 65 -2.80 1.59 -6.90
C HIS A 65 -4.00 0.71 -7.35
N ALA A 66 -3.75 -0.55 -7.69
CA ALA A 66 -4.81 -1.49 -8.06
C ALA A 66 -5.77 -1.77 -6.89
N ALA A 67 -5.23 -1.92 -5.67
CA ALA A 67 -6.04 -2.11 -4.47
C ALA A 67 -6.94 -0.88 -4.20
N LEU A 68 -6.39 0.33 -4.31
CA LEU A 68 -7.11 1.58 -4.06
C LEU A 68 -8.23 1.86 -5.08
N LEU A 69 -8.04 1.50 -6.35
CA LEU A 69 -9.07 1.70 -7.37
C LEU A 69 -10.18 0.65 -7.32
N GLY A 70 -9.90 -0.53 -6.77
CA GLY A 70 -10.77 -1.68 -6.88
C GLY A 70 -10.86 -2.20 -8.31
N ASN A 71 -11.32 -3.44 -8.48
CA ASN A 71 -11.47 -4.04 -9.79
C ASN A 71 -12.87 -3.74 -10.34
N SER A 72 -13.02 -2.67 -11.13
CA SER A 72 -14.24 -2.42 -11.92
C SER A 72 -14.17 -3.19 -13.24
N THR A 73 -14.46 -4.49 -13.19
CA THR A 73 -14.84 -5.28 -14.37
C THR A 73 -16.19 -5.92 -14.10
#